data_AF-A0A2V9MGH7-F1
#
_entry.id   AF-A0A2V9MGH7-F1
#
_cell.length_a   1.000
_cell.length_b   1.000
_cell.length_c   1.000
_cell.angle_alpha   90.00
_cell.angle_beta   90.00
_cell.angle_gamma   90.00
#
_symmetry.space_group_name_H-M   'P 1'
#
loop_
_entity.id
_entity.type
_entity.pdbx_description
1 polymer ?
#
loop_
_entity_poly.entity_id
_entity_poly.type
_entity_poly.pdbx_seq_one_letter_code
_entity_poly.pdbx_strand_id
1 'polypeptide(L)'
;MPNSPREAPARASGKAGCFPARDELNYVWQQLNIGTTMSFETLLGYYQQSRFNPVPISLETPQAWHAHCARRRNLYERHLSIPLALIRDKTVLEFGCNTGENSLVLASLGAKLTLVEPNEQAHEALYCNFKRFHLESQIAQVVPASINEFQSSDQFDLVIAEGFLYTLPNRDSMLQKVCSFVKPGLLGVVSFNDVCGCFLEMLRRAVLRRSCQLSGIADWGSERGLSIAEELFLEDFRALPASRPFQAWWKDTLVNPFLAYDFLWDYHRIIPLLGSVDCHFWACSPKWVMTDAFAWYKSVSDLSARAQELLTSWPEKLTYFLFGHPFSTSRVSSPEPVIIGEVYRLVREWSDFSLTQGTHPSSMLLPDRLYAFLEQNQDERIQRLCQELRQVSLAMQQDSMDMLRVAYHNANELRRSWGAAYHYLAFQKS
;
A
#
# COMPACT_ATOMS: atom_id res chain seq x y z
N MET A 1 44.76 -22.76 -49.29
CA MET A 1 45.41 -21.68 -50.09
C MET A 1 44.42 -21.25 -51.16
N PRO A 2 44.24 -19.94 -51.38
CA PRO A 2 43.20 -19.21 -50.66
C PRO A 2 42.16 -18.58 -51.61
N ASN A 3 40.93 -18.44 -51.14
CA ASN A 3 39.98 -17.48 -51.69
C ASN A 3 39.31 -16.72 -50.54
N SER A 4 39.75 -15.46 -50.44
CA SER A 4 39.14 -14.25 -49.89
C SER A 4 37.87 -14.36 -49.02
N PRO A 5 37.90 -13.88 -47.76
CA PRO A 5 36.69 -13.59 -47.00
C PRO A 5 36.06 -12.26 -47.45
N ARG A 6 34.76 -12.29 -47.77
CA ARG A 6 33.94 -11.12 -48.07
C ARG A 6 33.77 -10.24 -46.83
N GLU A 7 34.12 -8.97 -46.97
CA GLU A 7 33.86 -7.90 -46.02
C GLU A 7 32.35 -7.67 -45.83
N ALA A 8 31.91 -7.63 -44.58
CA ALA A 8 30.59 -7.16 -44.20
C ALA A 8 30.61 -5.64 -44.00
N PRO A 9 29.55 -4.90 -44.40
CA PRO A 9 29.55 -3.44 -44.32
C PRO A 9 29.45 -2.96 -42.88
N ALA A 10 30.27 -1.96 -42.58
CA ALA A 10 30.33 -1.24 -41.31
C ALA A 10 28.94 -0.70 -40.90
N ARG A 11 28.48 -1.08 -39.70
CA ARG A 11 27.36 -0.41 -39.04
C ARG A 11 27.88 0.89 -38.42
N ALA A 12 27.27 1.98 -38.86
CA ALA A 12 27.50 3.33 -38.38
C ALA A 12 27.33 3.43 -36.85
N SER A 13 28.33 4.00 -36.21
CA SER A 13 28.30 4.49 -34.83
C SER A 13 27.34 5.67 -34.73
N GLY A 14 26.08 5.37 -34.36
CA GLY A 14 25.10 6.36 -33.95
C GLY A 14 25.52 6.99 -32.62
N LYS A 15 25.81 8.29 -32.67
CA LYS A 15 26.18 9.15 -31.56
C LYS A 15 25.25 8.95 -30.36
N ALA A 16 25.85 8.71 -29.20
CA ALA A 16 25.19 8.86 -27.90
C ALA A 16 24.62 10.27 -27.80
N GLY A 17 23.29 10.38 -27.86
CA GLY A 17 22.59 11.62 -27.55
C GLY A 17 22.82 11.95 -26.08
N CYS A 18 23.22 13.19 -25.83
CA CYS A 18 23.45 13.76 -24.50
C CYS A 18 22.34 13.37 -23.52
N PHE A 19 22.75 12.72 -22.43
CA PHE A 19 21.97 12.64 -21.20
C PHE A 19 21.87 14.07 -20.63
N PRO A 20 20.67 14.62 -20.36
CA PRO A 20 20.59 15.72 -19.41
C PRO A 20 21.01 15.20 -18.04
N ALA A 21 21.84 15.99 -17.36
CA ALA A 21 22.39 15.66 -16.07
C ALA A 21 21.28 15.51 -15.02
N ARG A 22 21.58 14.68 -14.02
CA ARG A 22 20.76 14.25 -12.87
C ARG A 22 20.14 15.37 -12.03
N ASP A 23 20.52 16.62 -12.29
CA ASP A 23 20.32 17.75 -11.38
C ASP A 23 19.18 18.70 -11.80
N GLU A 24 18.60 18.60 -13.00
CA GLU A 24 17.53 19.54 -13.42
C GLU A 24 16.10 19.05 -13.15
N LEU A 25 15.86 17.74 -13.02
CA LEU A 25 14.52 17.20 -12.73
C LEU A 25 14.21 17.06 -11.23
N ASN A 26 15.24 16.96 -10.38
CA ASN A 26 15.07 16.89 -8.92
C ASN A 26 15.12 18.27 -8.23
N TYR A 27 15.68 19.30 -8.89
CA TYR A 27 15.98 20.59 -8.24
C TYR A 27 14.85 21.64 -8.35
N VAL A 28 13.76 21.33 -9.05
CA VAL A 28 12.58 22.23 -9.14
C VAL A 28 11.57 21.98 -8.00
N TRP A 29 11.79 20.98 -7.14
CA TRP A 29 10.76 20.50 -6.18
C TRP A 29 10.95 20.91 -4.72
N GLN A 30 11.99 21.66 -4.37
CA GLN A 30 12.20 22.12 -3.00
C GLN A 30 12.45 23.61 -2.97
N GLN A 31 11.39 24.41 -2.80
CA GLN A 31 11.31 25.52 -1.85
C GLN A 31 9.83 25.94 -1.79
N LEU A 32 9.24 25.94 -0.59
CA LEU A 32 8.32 26.96 -0.07
C LEU A 32 7.82 26.52 1.32
N ASN A 33 8.21 27.31 2.32
CA ASN A 33 7.70 27.30 3.69
C ASN A 33 6.17 27.41 3.72
N ILE A 34 5.48 26.59 4.51
CA ILE A 34 4.09 26.85 4.86
C ILE A 34 3.85 26.60 6.34
N GLY A 35 3.89 27.69 7.11
CA GLY A 35 3.33 27.76 8.45
C GLY A 35 1.87 28.19 8.37
N THR A 36 0.97 27.23 8.48
CA THR A 36 -0.43 27.30 8.94
C THR A 36 -0.98 25.88 8.81
N THR A 37 -1.76 25.40 9.78
CA THR A 37 -2.42 24.09 9.74
C THR A 37 -3.29 23.97 8.48
N MET A 38 -2.74 23.38 7.41
CA MET A 38 -3.48 23.11 6.19
C MET A 38 -4.49 21.99 6.47
N SER A 39 -5.78 22.29 6.28
CA SER A 39 -6.81 21.27 6.17
C SER A 39 -6.93 20.86 4.70
N PHE A 40 -6.61 19.61 4.38
CA PHE A 40 -6.82 19.04 3.05
C PHE A 40 -8.20 18.39 2.99
N GLU A 41 -8.98 18.67 1.95
CA GLU A 41 -10.30 18.06 1.77
C GLU A 41 -10.21 16.65 1.14
N THR A 42 -9.18 16.41 0.32
CA THR A 42 -8.98 15.12 -0.37
C THR A 42 -7.50 14.73 -0.44
N LEU A 43 -7.22 13.44 -0.60
CA LEU A 43 -5.85 12.92 -0.82
C LEU A 43 -5.20 13.54 -2.07
N LEU A 44 -5.98 13.74 -3.14
CA LEU A 44 -5.50 14.40 -4.35
C LEU A 44 -5.06 15.85 -4.04
N GLY A 45 -5.87 16.60 -3.31
CA GLY A 45 -5.54 17.95 -2.86
C GLY A 45 -4.26 17.97 -2.00
N TYR A 46 -4.10 16.98 -1.12
CA TYR A 46 -2.88 16.79 -0.34
C TYR A 46 -1.64 16.63 -1.24
N TYR A 47 -1.69 15.76 -2.24
CA TYR A 47 -0.55 15.55 -3.15
C TYR A 47 -0.27 16.75 -4.05
N GLN A 48 -1.30 17.38 -4.62
CA GLN A 48 -1.16 18.55 -5.50
C GLN A 48 -0.53 19.74 -4.77
N GLN A 49 -0.99 20.05 -3.56
CA GLN A 49 -0.45 21.15 -2.77
C GLN A 49 0.95 20.82 -2.23
N SER A 50 1.16 19.57 -1.83
CA SER A 50 2.46 19.08 -1.37
C SER A 50 3.51 18.96 -2.46
N ARG A 51 3.12 19.06 -3.74
CA ARG A 51 3.97 18.86 -4.92
C ARG A 51 4.83 17.60 -4.81
N PHE A 52 4.19 16.51 -4.43
CA PHE A 52 4.86 15.29 -3.97
C PHE A 52 4.30 14.06 -4.69
N ASN A 53 5.21 13.20 -5.20
CA ASN A 53 4.86 11.87 -5.68
C ASN A 53 5.05 10.85 -4.54
N PRO A 54 4.00 10.17 -4.05
CA PRO A 54 4.09 9.21 -2.95
C PRO A 54 4.87 7.93 -3.28
N VAL A 55 5.00 7.59 -4.57
CA VAL A 55 5.62 6.35 -5.03
C VAL A 55 6.53 6.65 -6.23
N PRO A 56 7.67 7.34 -6.03
CA PRO A 56 8.59 7.59 -7.13
C PRO A 56 9.21 6.26 -7.58
N ILE A 57 8.92 5.82 -8.81
CA ILE A 57 9.48 4.59 -9.38
C ILE A 57 10.49 4.99 -10.45
N SER A 58 11.79 4.80 -10.15
CA SER A 58 12.82 5.07 -11.15
C SER A 58 12.77 4.03 -12.27
N LEU A 59 12.49 4.50 -13.49
CA LEU A 59 12.57 3.72 -14.73
C LEU A 59 13.83 4.05 -15.55
N GLU A 60 14.83 4.68 -14.91
CA GLU A 60 15.96 5.28 -15.60
C GLU A 60 16.91 4.27 -16.24
N THR A 61 17.07 3.09 -15.62
CA THR A 61 18.00 2.06 -16.08
C THR A 61 17.25 0.79 -16.50
N PRO A 62 17.82 0.01 -17.45
CA PRO A 62 17.24 -1.29 -17.82
C PRO A 62 17.07 -2.23 -16.62
N GLN A 63 18.00 -2.19 -15.65
CA GLN A 63 17.94 -2.99 -14.44
C GLN A 63 16.79 -2.57 -13.53
N ALA A 64 16.58 -1.26 -13.35
CA ALA A 64 15.47 -0.74 -12.55
C ALA A 64 14.12 -1.11 -13.18
N TRP A 65 13.99 -0.98 -14.50
CA TRP A 65 12.83 -1.43 -15.25
C TRP A 65 12.58 -2.94 -15.10
N HIS A 66 13.61 -3.77 -15.27
CA HIS A 66 13.48 -5.22 -15.13
C HIS A 66 13.05 -5.63 -13.72
N ALA A 67 13.64 -5.01 -12.68
CA ALA A 67 13.26 -5.24 -11.29
C ALA A 67 11.80 -4.83 -11.03
N HIS A 68 11.36 -3.70 -11.59
CA HIS A 68 9.96 -3.26 -11.50
C HIS A 68 8.99 -4.25 -12.17
N CYS A 69 9.28 -4.65 -13.40
CA CYS A 69 8.54 -5.70 -14.11
C CYS A 69 8.48 -6.99 -13.29
N ALA A 70 9.59 -7.45 -12.73
CA ALA A 70 9.63 -8.67 -11.91
C ALA A 70 8.73 -8.57 -10.67
N ARG A 71 8.72 -7.41 -9.99
CA ARG A 71 7.81 -7.18 -8.85
C ARG A 71 6.35 -7.19 -9.26
N ARG A 72 5.98 -6.51 -10.35
CA ARG A 72 4.59 -6.51 -10.86
C ARG A 72 4.16 -7.90 -11.33
N ARG A 73 5.03 -8.67 -11.99
CA ARG A 73 4.76 -10.07 -12.34
C ARG A 73 4.56 -10.93 -11.09
N ASN A 74 5.41 -10.76 -10.07
CA ASN A 74 5.24 -11.48 -8.80
C ASN A 74 3.87 -11.19 -8.17
N LEU A 75 3.47 -9.91 -8.11
CA LEU A 75 2.15 -9.51 -7.63
C LEU A 75 1.02 -10.17 -8.44
N TYR A 76 0.96 -9.93 -9.75
CA TYR A 76 -0.14 -10.42 -10.58
C TYR A 76 -0.18 -11.95 -10.67
N GLU A 77 0.93 -12.60 -11.03
CA GLU A 77 0.92 -14.04 -11.34
C GLU A 77 0.91 -14.90 -10.08
N ARG A 78 1.67 -14.55 -9.04
CA ARG A 78 1.88 -15.43 -7.87
C ARG A 78 0.96 -15.12 -6.69
N HIS A 79 0.69 -13.84 -6.46
CA HIS A 79 -0.17 -13.42 -5.35
C HIS A 79 -1.63 -13.33 -5.80
N LEU A 80 -1.90 -12.59 -6.86
CA LEU A 80 -3.26 -12.34 -7.36
C LEU A 80 -3.77 -13.42 -8.33
N SER A 81 -2.94 -14.42 -8.67
CA SER A 81 -3.32 -15.51 -9.56
C SER A 81 -3.91 -15.04 -10.91
N ILE A 82 -3.35 -13.95 -11.45
CA ILE A 82 -3.68 -13.38 -12.76
C ILE A 82 -2.63 -13.84 -13.76
N PRO A 83 -2.97 -14.71 -14.73
CA PRO A 83 -2.02 -15.19 -15.72
C PRO A 83 -1.73 -14.10 -16.76
N LEU A 84 -0.67 -13.32 -16.54
CA LEU A 84 -0.30 -12.18 -17.39
C LEU A 84 -0.05 -12.54 -18.85
N ALA A 85 0.27 -13.80 -19.16
CA ALA A 85 0.37 -14.28 -20.54
C ALA A 85 -0.95 -14.13 -21.33
N LEU A 86 -2.09 -14.04 -20.64
CA LEU A 86 -3.43 -13.91 -21.24
C LEU A 86 -3.89 -12.44 -21.39
N ILE A 87 -3.07 -11.45 -21.02
CA ILE A 87 -3.45 -10.03 -21.06
C ILE A 87 -3.21 -9.38 -22.44
N ARG A 88 -2.56 -10.08 -23.37
CA ARG A 88 -2.31 -9.55 -24.71
C ARG A 88 -3.64 -9.24 -25.42
N ASP A 89 -3.71 -8.05 -26.00
CA ASP A 89 -4.88 -7.52 -26.72
C ASP A 89 -6.14 -7.40 -25.86
N LYS A 90 -6.02 -7.51 -24.54
CA LYS A 90 -7.12 -7.31 -23.58
C LYS A 90 -7.31 -5.84 -23.23
N THR A 91 -8.54 -5.46 -22.95
CA THR A 91 -8.86 -4.10 -22.51
C THR A 91 -8.68 -4.00 -21.00
N VAL A 92 -7.90 -3.00 -20.56
CA VAL A 92 -7.63 -2.74 -19.14
C VAL A 92 -8.05 -1.31 -18.82
N LEU A 93 -8.84 -1.16 -17.77
CA LEU A 93 -9.16 0.14 -17.17
C LEU A 93 -8.33 0.30 -15.89
N GLU A 94 -7.54 1.36 -15.81
CA GLU A 94 -6.77 1.70 -14.61
C GLU A 94 -7.15 3.08 -14.10
N PHE A 95 -7.65 3.14 -12.87
CA PHE A 95 -7.90 4.38 -12.15
C PHE A 95 -6.69 4.77 -11.31
N GLY A 96 -6.36 6.06 -11.30
CA GLY A 96 -5.25 6.61 -10.53
C GLY A 96 -3.88 6.12 -11.02
N CYS A 97 -3.69 6.04 -12.34
CA CYS A 97 -2.47 5.49 -12.93
C CYS A 97 -1.23 6.38 -12.73
N ASN A 98 -1.41 7.63 -12.25
CA ASN A 98 -0.35 8.62 -12.03
C ASN A 98 0.55 8.74 -13.27
N THR A 99 1.86 8.66 -13.12
CA THR A 99 2.86 8.72 -14.19
C THR A 99 3.00 7.42 -15.00
N GLY A 100 2.14 6.42 -14.77
CA GLY A 100 1.96 5.25 -15.63
C GLY A 100 2.97 4.12 -15.45
N GLU A 101 3.81 4.13 -14.42
CA GLU A 101 4.88 3.13 -14.26
C GLU A 101 4.35 1.69 -14.08
N ASN A 102 3.20 1.53 -13.42
CA ASN A 102 2.52 0.24 -13.32
C ASN A 102 1.83 -0.14 -14.64
N SER A 103 1.16 0.83 -15.27
CA SER A 103 0.48 0.70 -16.57
C SER A 103 1.43 0.22 -17.67
N LEU A 104 2.66 0.73 -17.69
CA LEU A 104 3.71 0.35 -18.64
C LEU A 104 3.98 -1.16 -18.65
N VAL A 105 3.89 -1.84 -17.49
CA VAL A 105 4.11 -3.29 -17.43
C VAL A 105 3.03 -4.03 -18.22
N LEU A 106 1.77 -3.64 -18.05
CA LEU A 106 0.64 -4.24 -18.78
C LEU A 106 0.70 -3.88 -20.27
N ALA A 107 1.02 -2.63 -20.62
CA ALA A 107 1.24 -2.21 -21.99
C ALA A 107 2.34 -3.03 -22.68
N SER A 108 3.47 -3.29 -21.99
CA SER A 108 4.58 -4.08 -22.52
C SER A 108 4.21 -5.54 -22.82
N LEU A 109 3.12 -6.03 -22.25
CA LEU A 109 2.55 -7.36 -22.50
C LEU A 109 1.47 -7.36 -23.60
N GLY A 110 1.16 -6.19 -24.16
CA GLY A 110 0.20 -6.01 -25.25
C GLY A 110 -1.21 -5.63 -24.81
N ALA A 111 -1.44 -5.28 -23.53
CA ALA A 111 -2.74 -4.79 -23.07
C ALA A 111 -3.10 -3.43 -23.70
N LYS A 112 -4.38 -3.19 -23.97
CA LYS A 112 -4.92 -1.90 -24.43
C LYS A 112 -5.51 -1.15 -23.24
N LEU A 113 -4.97 0.03 -22.95
CA LEU A 113 -5.18 0.71 -21.68
C LEU A 113 -6.08 1.94 -21.81
N THR A 114 -7.13 1.99 -21.00
CA THR A 114 -7.87 3.21 -20.66
C THR A 114 -7.38 3.67 -19.29
N LEU A 115 -6.73 4.83 -19.26
CA LEU A 115 -6.07 5.38 -18.08
C LEU A 115 -6.87 6.58 -17.55
N VAL A 116 -7.34 6.50 -16.31
CA VAL A 116 -8.16 7.55 -15.69
C VAL A 116 -7.36 8.19 -14.56
N GLU A 117 -6.93 9.44 -14.74
CA GLU A 117 -6.05 10.14 -13.80
C GLU A 117 -6.49 11.60 -13.63
N PRO A 118 -7.01 12.00 -12.45
CA PRO A 118 -7.45 13.37 -12.21
C PRO A 118 -6.30 14.37 -12.03
N ASN A 119 -5.09 13.92 -11.67
CA ASN A 119 -3.94 14.80 -11.51
C ASN A 119 -3.29 15.09 -12.86
N GLU A 120 -3.72 16.16 -13.52
CA GLU A 120 -3.14 16.59 -14.81
C GLU A 120 -1.62 16.81 -14.76
N GLN A 121 -1.05 17.12 -13.58
CA GLN A 121 0.40 17.28 -13.41
C GLN A 121 1.18 15.98 -13.72
N ALA A 122 0.54 14.81 -13.64
CA ALA A 122 1.16 13.52 -13.95
C ALA A 122 1.11 13.17 -15.45
N HIS A 123 0.29 13.86 -16.25
CA HIS A 123 -0.04 13.43 -17.62
C HIS A 123 1.14 13.58 -18.58
N GLU A 124 1.89 14.69 -18.49
CA GLU A 124 3.08 14.87 -19.32
C GLU A 124 4.10 13.75 -19.09
N ALA A 125 4.38 13.44 -17.81
CA ALA A 125 5.29 12.37 -17.44
C ALA A 125 4.76 10.99 -17.86
N LEU A 126 3.45 10.74 -17.76
CA LEU A 126 2.79 9.54 -18.29
C LEU A 126 3.08 9.37 -19.79
N TYR A 127 2.81 10.39 -20.61
CA TYR A 127 3.06 10.30 -22.05
C TYR A 127 4.55 10.14 -22.38
N CYS A 128 5.43 10.87 -21.68
CA CYS A 128 6.87 10.72 -21.82
C CYS A 128 7.35 9.30 -21.49
N ASN A 129 6.80 8.69 -20.44
CA ASN A 129 7.08 7.31 -20.06
C ASN A 129 6.65 6.33 -21.16
N PHE A 130 5.42 6.42 -21.67
CA PHE A 130 4.97 5.53 -22.77
C PHE A 130 5.79 5.70 -24.05
N LYS A 131 6.15 6.94 -24.40
CA LYS A 131 7.01 7.25 -25.54
C LYS A 131 8.41 6.67 -25.39
N ARG A 132 8.99 6.79 -24.20
CA ARG A 132 10.31 6.24 -23.87
C ARG A 132 10.39 4.73 -24.12
N PHE A 133 9.30 4.00 -23.89
CA PHE A 133 9.25 2.55 -24.10
C PHE A 133 8.63 2.13 -25.45
N HIS A 134 8.29 3.08 -26.32
CA HIS A 134 7.62 2.84 -27.61
C HIS A 134 6.28 2.09 -27.47
N LEU A 135 5.49 2.44 -26.44
CA LEU A 135 4.23 1.80 -26.09
C LEU A 135 3.02 2.72 -26.25
N GLU A 136 3.16 3.88 -26.91
CA GLU A 136 2.06 4.85 -27.07
C GLU A 136 0.82 4.24 -27.73
N SER A 137 1.01 3.29 -28.65
CA SER A 137 -0.07 2.57 -29.34
C SER A 137 -0.88 1.62 -28.45
N GLN A 138 -0.43 1.41 -27.21
CA GLN A 138 -1.14 0.64 -26.20
C GLN A 138 -2.08 1.51 -25.35
N ILE A 139 -1.92 2.83 -25.38
CA ILE A 139 -2.89 3.75 -24.78
C ILE A 139 -4.11 3.83 -25.72
N ALA A 140 -5.23 3.28 -25.28
CA ALA A 140 -6.52 3.48 -25.93
C ALA A 140 -7.06 4.89 -25.62
N GLN A 141 -6.97 5.32 -24.36
CA GLN A 141 -7.42 6.64 -23.93
C GLN A 141 -6.73 7.05 -22.61
N VAL A 142 -6.46 8.35 -22.44
CA VAL A 142 -6.20 8.97 -21.13
C VAL A 142 -7.37 9.91 -20.83
N VAL A 143 -7.96 9.79 -19.65
CA VAL A 143 -9.13 10.57 -19.23
C VAL A 143 -8.77 11.40 -18.00
N PRO A 144 -8.75 12.75 -18.11
CA PRO A 144 -8.52 13.66 -16.99
C PRO A 144 -9.76 13.76 -16.10
N ALA A 145 -10.09 12.70 -15.37
CA ALA A 145 -11.28 12.64 -14.53
C ALA A 145 -11.02 11.86 -13.25
N SER A 146 -11.75 12.19 -12.18
CA SER A 146 -11.79 11.34 -10.99
C SER A 146 -12.63 10.08 -11.23
N ILE A 147 -12.47 9.07 -10.37
CA ILE A 147 -13.35 7.89 -10.38
C ILE A 147 -14.82 8.25 -10.21
N ASN A 148 -15.15 9.34 -9.51
CA ASN A 148 -16.54 9.80 -9.34
C ASN A 148 -17.13 10.26 -10.67
N GLU A 149 -16.35 11.02 -11.44
CA GLU A 149 -16.78 11.67 -12.69
C GLU A 149 -16.71 10.74 -13.89
N PHE A 150 -15.79 9.78 -13.90
CA PHE A 150 -15.62 8.87 -15.02
C PHE A 150 -16.91 8.06 -15.29
N GLN A 151 -17.41 8.13 -16.51
CA GLN A 151 -18.57 7.37 -16.97
C GLN A 151 -18.19 6.63 -18.25
N SER A 152 -18.57 5.37 -18.33
CA SER A 152 -18.45 4.57 -19.55
C SER A 152 -19.52 3.49 -19.54
N SER A 153 -20.03 3.15 -20.72
CA SER A 153 -20.84 1.93 -20.92
C SER A 153 -19.98 0.70 -21.17
N ASP A 154 -18.68 0.89 -21.42
CA ASP A 154 -17.76 -0.19 -21.74
C ASP A 154 -17.39 -0.99 -20.48
N GLN A 155 -17.22 -2.28 -20.67
CA GLN A 155 -16.65 -3.18 -19.67
C GLN A 155 -15.27 -3.66 -20.13
N PHE A 156 -14.42 -4.00 -19.16
CA PHE A 156 -13.01 -4.28 -19.35
C PHE A 156 -12.66 -5.69 -18.91
N ASP A 157 -11.63 -6.26 -19.55
CA ASP A 157 -11.11 -7.59 -19.20
C ASP A 157 -10.33 -7.59 -17.87
N LEU A 158 -9.82 -6.43 -17.47
CA LEU A 158 -9.21 -6.17 -16.17
C LEU A 158 -9.51 -4.73 -15.74
N VAL A 159 -9.94 -4.54 -14.50
CA VAL A 159 -10.11 -3.20 -13.91
C VAL A 159 -9.20 -3.06 -12.69
N ILE A 160 -8.45 -1.97 -12.57
CA ILE A 160 -7.49 -1.73 -11.49
C ILE A 160 -7.80 -0.39 -10.83
N ALA A 161 -7.89 -0.38 -9.50
CA ALA A 161 -7.90 0.83 -8.68
C ALA A 161 -6.92 0.66 -7.51
N GLU A 162 -5.68 1.12 -7.70
CA GLU A 162 -4.57 0.92 -6.78
C GLU A 162 -4.23 2.23 -6.04
N GLY A 163 -4.10 2.17 -4.72
CA GLY A 163 -3.39 3.17 -3.93
C GLY A 163 -4.21 4.33 -3.39
N PHE A 164 -5.49 4.45 -3.76
CA PHE A 164 -6.33 5.59 -3.32
C PHE A 164 -7.78 5.23 -2.97
N LEU A 165 -8.33 4.10 -3.46
CA LEU A 165 -9.77 3.82 -3.37
C LEU A 165 -10.28 3.86 -1.91
N TYR A 166 -9.50 3.32 -0.98
CA TYR A 166 -9.82 3.25 0.45
C TYR A 166 -9.84 4.62 1.16
N THR A 167 -9.21 5.66 0.58
CA THR A 167 -9.19 7.02 1.16
C THR A 167 -10.39 7.86 0.75
N LEU A 168 -11.29 7.34 -0.08
CA LEU A 168 -12.47 8.07 -0.51
C LEU A 168 -13.57 8.01 0.57
N PRO A 169 -14.28 9.12 0.85
CA PRO A 169 -15.39 9.11 1.80
C PRO A 169 -16.55 8.17 1.37
N ASN A 170 -16.74 8.01 0.05
CA ASN A 170 -17.73 7.13 -0.56
C ASN A 170 -17.11 5.82 -1.12
N ARG A 171 -15.98 5.38 -0.56
CA ARG A 171 -15.19 4.21 -1.00
C ARG A 171 -15.99 2.94 -1.27
N ASP A 172 -17.03 2.65 -0.48
CA ASP A 172 -17.83 1.44 -0.66
C ASP A 172 -18.63 1.49 -1.98
N SER A 173 -19.30 2.62 -2.26
CA SER A 173 -19.97 2.85 -3.54
C SER A 173 -18.97 2.91 -4.70
N MET A 174 -17.75 3.41 -4.46
CA MET A 174 -16.71 3.41 -5.48
C MET A 174 -16.18 2.01 -5.78
N LEU A 175 -16.08 1.11 -4.80
CA LEU A 175 -15.78 -0.31 -5.07
C LEU A 175 -16.87 -0.95 -5.94
N GLN A 176 -18.14 -0.68 -5.66
CA GLN A 176 -19.26 -1.16 -6.49
C GLN A 176 -19.16 -0.61 -7.93
N LYS A 177 -18.78 0.66 -8.08
CA LYS A 177 -18.52 1.26 -9.38
C LYS A 177 -17.36 0.57 -10.10
N VAL A 178 -16.22 0.33 -9.44
CA VAL A 178 -15.10 -0.46 -10.01
C VAL A 178 -15.60 -1.84 -10.48
N CYS A 179 -16.42 -2.53 -9.69
CA CYS A 179 -17.00 -3.82 -10.04
C CYS A 179 -17.87 -3.77 -11.31
N SER A 180 -18.63 -2.70 -11.51
CA SER A 180 -19.52 -2.55 -12.68
C SER A 180 -18.78 -2.47 -14.02
N PHE A 181 -17.53 -2.03 -14.01
CA PHE A 181 -16.68 -1.96 -15.20
C PHE A 181 -16.02 -3.30 -15.57
N VAL A 182 -16.12 -4.33 -14.72
CA VAL A 182 -15.53 -5.64 -15.00
C VAL A 182 -16.49 -6.48 -15.84
N LYS A 183 -16.03 -7.06 -16.95
CA LYS A 183 -16.83 -8.00 -17.73
C LYS A 183 -17.19 -9.26 -16.90
N PRO A 184 -18.35 -9.89 -17.11
CA PRO A 184 -18.69 -11.17 -16.47
C PRO A 184 -17.62 -12.24 -16.68
N GLY A 185 -17.19 -12.90 -15.60
CA GLY A 185 -16.11 -13.89 -15.57
C GLY A 185 -14.69 -13.32 -15.52
N LEU A 186 -14.52 -12.00 -15.63
CA LEU A 186 -13.21 -11.32 -15.64
C LEU A 186 -12.89 -10.71 -14.26
N LEU A 187 -11.70 -10.10 -14.15
CA LEU A 187 -11.12 -9.75 -12.86
C LEU A 187 -11.05 -8.24 -12.62
N GLY A 188 -11.20 -7.84 -11.36
CA GLY A 188 -10.84 -6.53 -10.85
C GLY A 188 -9.76 -6.64 -9.78
N VAL A 189 -8.96 -5.59 -9.63
CA VAL A 189 -7.91 -5.48 -8.60
C VAL A 189 -8.07 -4.16 -7.87
N VAL A 190 -8.13 -4.23 -6.54
CA VAL A 190 -8.07 -3.05 -5.67
C VAL A 190 -6.97 -3.21 -4.65
N SER A 191 -6.49 -2.10 -4.10
CA SER A 191 -5.64 -2.12 -2.92
C SER A 191 -6.18 -1.26 -1.80
N PHE A 192 -5.80 -1.61 -0.57
CA PHE A 192 -6.26 -0.95 0.65
C PHE A 192 -5.29 -1.14 1.80
N ASN A 193 -5.43 -0.29 2.81
CA ASN A 193 -4.75 -0.48 4.08
C ASN A 193 -5.66 -1.23 5.07
N ASP A 194 -5.18 -2.35 5.60
CA ASP A 194 -5.91 -3.20 6.54
C ASP A 194 -5.90 -2.62 7.96
N VAL A 195 -7.03 -2.68 8.67
CA VAL A 195 -7.15 -2.17 10.05
C VAL A 195 -6.14 -2.81 10.99
N CYS A 196 -6.03 -4.14 11.01
CA CYS A 196 -5.06 -4.86 11.83
C CYS A 196 -3.66 -4.77 11.25
N GLY A 197 -3.55 -4.78 9.93
CA GLY A 197 -2.31 -4.59 9.19
C GLY A 197 -1.58 -3.31 9.57
N CYS A 198 -2.33 -2.20 9.74
CA CYS A 198 -1.79 -0.89 10.11
C CYS A 198 -1.47 -0.73 11.60
N PHE A 199 -1.55 -1.78 12.42
CA PHE A 199 -1.36 -1.69 13.86
C PHE A 199 -0.04 -1.02 14.25
N LEU A 200 1.08 -1.47 13.66
CA LEU A 200 2.39 -0.90 13.96
C LEU A 200 2.62 0.46 13.28
N GLU A 201 2.04 0.72 12.12
CA GLU A 201 2.05 2.06 11.51
C GLU A 201 1.33 3.07 12.41
N MET A 202 0.16 2.73 12.94
CA MET A 202 -0.59 3.62 13.84
C MET A 202 0.14 3.85 15.17
N LEU A 203 0.79 2.82 15.72
CA LEU A 203 1.68 3.00 16.87
C LEU A 203 2.81 3.98 16.55
N ARG A 204 3.52 3.81 15.43
CA ARG A 204 4.63 4.71 15.04
C ARG A 204 4.15 6.14 14.81
N ARG A 205 2.96 6.32 14.24
CA ARG A 205 2.30 7.64 14.13
C ARG A 205 2.07 8.26 15.51
N ALA A 206 1.50 7.49 16.44
CA ALA A 206 1.24 7.97 17.78
C ALA A 206 2.55 8.28 18.55
N VAL A 207 3.59 7.45 18.39
CA VAL A 207 4.93 7.71 18.95
C VAL A 207 5.51 9.01 18.39
N LEU A 208 5.51 9.20 17.06
CA LEU A 208 6.00 10.44 16.44
C LEU A 208 5.25 11.67 16.95
N ARG A 209 3.92 11.58 16.98
CA ARG A 209 3.07 12.67 17.48
C ARG A 209 3.41 13.02 18.92
N ARG A 210 3.54 12.02 19.79
CA ARG A 210 3.89 12.22 21.19
C ARG A 210 5.29 12.80 21.35
N SER A 211 6.27 12.31 20.60
CA SER A 211 7.63 12.87 20.60
C SER A 211 7.67 14.33 20.16
N CYS A 212 6.89 14.70 19.15
CA CYS A 212 6.75 16.09 18.72
C CYS A 212 6.12 16.97 19.82
N GLN A 213 5.05 16.50 20.47
CA GLN A 213 4.42 17.21 21.59
C GLN A 213 5.40 17.45 22.74
N LEU A 214 6.12 16.41 23.17
CA LEU A 214 7.12 16.47 24.25
C LEU A 214 8.30 17.39 23.91
N SER A 215 8.55 17.60 22.62
CA SER A 215 9.60 18.48 22.09
C SER A 215 9.10 19.88 21.71
N GLY A 216 7.83 20.22 22.01
CA GLY A 216 7.22 21.52 21.68
C GLY A 216 7.09 21.80 20.19
N ILE A 217 6.95 20.75 19.37
CA ILE A 217 6.74 20.84 17.91
C ILE A 217 5.24 20.71 17.63
N ALA A 218 4.58 21.82 17.28
CA ALA A 218 3.16 21.84 16.99
C ALA A 218 2.81 21.15 15.65
N ASP A 219 3.59 21.48 14.62
CA ASP A 219 3.48 20.87 13.30
C ASP A 219 4.49 19.73 13.13
N TRP A 220 4.04 18.52 13.41
CA TRP A 220 4.79 17.29 13.20
C TRP A 220 5.02 16.93 11.72
N GLY A 221 4.36 17.62 10.78
CA GLY A 221 4.64 17.56 9.33
C GLY A 221 5.74 18.53 8.88
N SER A 222 6.32 19.30 9.79
CA SER A 222 7.44 20.21 9.49
C SER A 222 8.79 19.48 9.41
N GLU A 223 9.82 20.18 8.93
CA GLU A 223 11.22 19.68 8.93
C GLU A 223 11.70 19.24 10.32
N ARG A 224 11.27 19.92 11.39
CA ARG A 224 11.58 19.50 12.76
C ARG A 224 10.92 18.18 13.12
N GLY A 225 9.69 17.96 12.64
CA GLY A 225 8.98 16.69 12.79
C GLY A 225 9.65 15.56 11.99
N LEU A 226 10.13 15.86 10.78
CA LEU A 226 10.95 14.93 10.00
C LEU A 226 12.23 14.54 10.75
N SER A 227 12.95 15.48 11.36
CA SER A 227 14.16 15.17 12.14
C SER A 227 13.88 14.21 13.31
N ILE A 228 12.75 14.38 14.01
CA ILE A 228 12.34 13.45 15.07
C ILE A 228 12.00 12.07 14.47
N ALA A 229 11.30 12.03 13.33
CA ALA A 229 11.00 10.77 12.66
C ALA A 229 12.28 10.04 12.20
N GLU A 230 13.27 10.78 11.69
CA GLU A 230 14.56 10.22 11.28
C GLU A 230 15.31 9.63 12.48
N GLU A 231 15.36 10.37 13.59
CA GLU A 231 15.96 9.90 14.83
C GLU A 231 15.35 8.58 15.29
N LEU A 232 14.03 8.47 15.29
CA LEU A 232 13.33 7.30 15.81
C LEU A 232 13.33 6.12 14.84
N PHE A 233 13.13 6.35 13.54
CA PHE A 233 12.69 5.29 12.61
C PHE A 233 13.61 5.08 11.40
N LEU A 234 14.57 5.96 11.11
CA LEU A 234 15.34 5.87 9.86
C LEU A 234 16.18 4.59 9.78
N GLU A 235 16.79 4.19 10.89
CA GLU A 235 17.56 2.94 10.97
C GLU A 235 16.67 1.73 10.67
N ASP A 236 15.49 1.67 11.30
CA ASP A 236 14.52 0.59 11.14
C ASP A 236 14.01 0.51 9.70
N PHE A 237 13.70 1.68 9.11
CA PHE A 237 13.23 1.77 7.74
C PHE A 237 14.30 1.33 6.73
N ARG A 238 15.57 1.65 6.96
CA ARG A 238 16.69 1.24 6.08
C ARG A 238 16.88 -0.28 6.04
N ALA A 239 16.40 -1.02 7.03
CA ALA A 239 16.43 -2.48 7.04
C ALA A 239 15.34 -3.10 6.14
N LEU A 240 14.35 -2.31 5.69
CA LEU A 240 13.31 -2.79 4.79
C LEU A 240 13.79 -2.85 3.33
N PRO A 241 13.27 -3.80 2.53
CA PRO A 241 13.35 -3.76 1.08
C PRO A 241 12.37 -2.71 0.49
N ALA A 242 12.40 -1.48 1.01
CA ALA A 242 11.49 -0.41 0.61
C ALA A 242 11.84 0.10 -0.80
N SER A 243 10.82 0.36 -1.61
CA SER A 243 10.98 0.96 -2.95
C SER A 243 11.00 2.49 -2.94
N ARG A 244 10.63 3.11 -1.81
CA ARG A 244 10.52 4.56 -1.65
C ARG A 244 11.52 5.11 -0.63
N PRO A 245 11.97 6.36 -0.76
CA PRO A 245 12.83 6.99 0.23
C PRO A 245 12.09 7.22 1.56
N PHE A 246 12.85 7.36 2.66
CA PHE A 246 12.31 7.57 4.01
C PHE A 246 11.37 8.77 4.08
N GLN A 247 11.76 9.91 3.52
CA GLN A 247 10.94 11.13 3.52
C GLN A 247 9.59 10.90 2.82
N ALA A 248 9.56 10.12 1.74
CA ALA A 248 8.31 9.77 1.08
C ALA A 248 7.42 8.88 1.95
N TRP A 249 8.00 7.89 2.65
CA TRP A 249 7.28 7.08 3.62
C TRP A 249 6.75 7.92 4.79
N TRP A 250 7.57 8.78 5.38
CA TRP A 250 7.14 9.68 6.46
C TRP A 250 5.97 10.56 6.02
N LYS A 251 6.10 11.24 4.87
CA LYS A 251 5.09 12.15 4.35
C LYS A 251 3.79 11.43 3.98
N ASP A 252 3.89 10.24 3.41
CA ASP A 252 2.73 9.49 2.92
C ASP A 252 2.07 8.61 3.99
N THR A 253 2.82 8.18 5.01
CA THR A 253 2.37 7.18 5.99
C THR A 253 2.36 7.71 7.41
N LEU A 254 3.30 8.56 7.83
CA LEU A 254 3.33 9.02 9.21
C LEU A 254 2.52 10.30 9.46
N VAL A 255 2.61 11.28 8.55
CA VAL A 255 1.95 12.58 8.74
C VAL A 255 0.76 12.82 7.82
N ASN A 256 0.52 11.92 6.85
CA ASN A 256 -0.62 12.01 5.93
C ASN A 256 -1.95 11.91 6.71
N PRO A 257 -2.86 12.88 6.62
CA PRO A 257 -4.15 12.84 7.32
C PRO A 257 -5.13 11.82 6.74
N PHE A 258 -4.91 11.33 5.53
CA PHE A 258 -5.75 10.32 4.87
C PHE A 258 -5.34 8.88 5.17
N LEU A 259 -4.25 8.68 5.90
CA LEU A 259 -3.98 7.41 6.57
C LEU A 259 -4.51 7.49 8.02
N ALA A 260 -5.83 7.34 8.13
CA ALA A 260 -6.59 7.39 9.38
C ALA A 260 -7.49 6.16 9.49
N TYR A 261 -7.89 5.79 10.71
CA TYR A 261 -8.76 4.65 10.98
C TYR A 261 -10.01 4.63 10.10
N ASP A 262 -10.67 5.79 9.92
CA ASP A 262 -11.89 5.89 9.13
C ASP A 262 -11.69 5.60 7.63
N PHE A 263 -10.44 5.61 7.15
CA PHE A 263 -10.03 5.23 5.79
C PHE A 263 -9.45 3.82 5.70
N LEU A 264 -9.27 3.10 6.82
CA LEU A 264 -8.84 1.71 6.78
C LEU A 264 -10.01 0.79 6.41
N TRP A 265 -9.70 -0.34 5.78
CA TRP A 265 -10.63 -1.40 5.43
C TRP A 265 -10.20 -2.71 6.08
N ASP A 266 -11.07 -3.70 6.07
CA ASP A 266 -10.76 -5.07 6.45
C ASP A 266 -11.52 -6.02 5.52
N TYR A 267 -11.17 -7.31 5.58
CA TYR A 267 -11.83 -8.34 4.78
C TYR A 267 -13.29 -8.56 5.16
N HIS A 268 -13.67 -8.34 6.43
CA HIS A 268 -15.05 -8.48 6.90
C HIS A 268 -15.98 -7.42 6.31
N ARG A 269 -15.45 -6.28 5.86
CA ARG A 269 -16.17 -5.25 5.12
C ARG A 269 -16.14 -5.47 3.61
N ILE A 270 -14.95 -5.70 3.04
CA ILE A 270 -14.80 -5.76 1.58
C ILE A 270 -15.50 -6.97 0.97
N ILE A 271 -15.40 -8.15 1.59
CA ILE A 271 -15.92 -9.39 0.99
C ILE A 271 -17.45 -9.39 0.88
N PRO A 272 -18.22 -9.03 1.93
CA PRO A 272 -19.66 -8.88 1.80
C PRO A 272 -20.07 -7.81 0.78
N LEU A 273 -19.31 -6.71 0.70
CA LEU A 273 -19.57 -5.65 -0.28
C LEU A 273 -19.42 -6.14 -1.72
N LEU A 274 -18.38 -6.93 -2.01
CA LEU A 274 -18.22 -7.58 -3.31
C LEU A 274 -19.40 -8.51 -3.61
N GLY A 275 -19.79 -9.34 -2.64
CA GLY A 275 -20.91 -10.27 -2.78
C GLY A 275 -22.24 -9.57 -3.10
N SER A 276 -22.44 -8.34 -2.60
CA SER A 276 -23.64 -7.53 -2.87
C SER A 276 -23.79 -7.05 -4.31
N VAL A 277 -22.73 -7.15 -5.12
CA VAL A 277 -22.68 -6.71 -6.52
C VAL A 277 -22.21 -7.82 -7.46
N ASP A 278 -22.52 -9.08 -7.13
CA ASP A 278 -22.16 -10.29 -7.88
C ASP A 278 -20.65 -10.41 -8.19
N CYS A 279 -19.82 -9.93 -7.27
CA CYS A 279 -18.39 -10.13 -7.30
C CYS A 279 -17.96 -11.03 -6.14
N HIS A 280 -16.89 -11.81 -6.34
CA HIS A 280 -16.36 -12.68 -5.30
C HIS A 280 -14.85 -12.57 -5.19
N PHE A 281 -14.34 -12.86 -3.99
CA PHE A 281 -12.91 -12.92 -3.72
C PHE A 281 -12.23 -13.94 -4.65
N TRP A 282 -11.16 -13.50 -5.32
CA TRP A 282 -10.35 -14.35 -6.18
C TRP A 282 -9.02 -14.71 -5.50
N ALA A 283 -8.25 -13.69 -5.13
CA ALA A 283 -6.92 -13.84 -4.53
C ALA A 283 -6.46 -12.54 -3.84
N CYS A 284 -5.35 -12.59 -3.10
CA CYS A 284 -4.82 -11.41 -2.43
C CYS A 284 -3.29 -11.40 -2.30
N SER A 285 -2.77 -10.21 -2.07
CA SER A 285 -1.41 -9.98 -1.58
C SER A 285 -1.48 -9.15 -0.30
N PRO A 286 -0.81 -9.52 0.79
CA PRO A 286 -0.09 -10.78 0.97
C PRO A 286 -1.00 -12.01 0.86
N LYS A 287 -0.42 -13.15 0.50
CA LYS A 287 -1.17 -14.40 0.35
C LYS A 287 -1.29 -15.11 1.70
N TRP A 288 -2.29 -14.74 2.48
CA TRP A 288 -2.51 -15.26 3.84
C TRP A 288 -3.53 -16.41 3.92
N VAL A 289 -4.34 -16.58 2.88
CA VAL A 289 -5.33 -17.67 2.74
C VAL A 289 -5.09 -18.45 1.45
N MET A 290 -5.30 -19.76 1.54
CA MET A 290 -5.40 -20.64 0.38
C MET A 290 -6.82 -21.18 0.32
N THR A 291 -7.68 -20.47 -0.42
CA THR A 291 -9.02 -20.95 -0.72
C THR A 291 -8.95 -22.25 -1.49
N ASP A 292 -9.82 -23.21 -1.16
CA ASP A 292 -9.89 -24.53 -1.80
C ASP A 292 -8.63 -25.40 -1.59
N ALA A 293 -7.80 -25.09 -0.57
CA ALA A 293 -6.63 -25.90 -0.25
C ALA A 293 -7.04 -27.35 0.04
N PHE A 294 -6.42 -28.29 -0.69
CA PHE A 294 -6.71 -29.73 -0.62
C PHE A 294 -8.13 -30.13 -1.05
N ALA A 295 -8.95 -29.21 -1.58
CA ALA A 295 -10.23 -29.54 -2.17
C ALA A 295 -10.04 -30.21 -3.54
N TRP A 296 -10.84 -31.23 -3.83
CA TRP A 296 -10.85 -31.85 -5.15
C TRP A 296 -11.55 -30.93 -6.16
N TYR A 297 -11.00 -30.75 -7.36
CA TYR A 297 -11.55 -29.81 -8.37
C TYR A 297 -13.01 -30.06 -8.78
N LYS A 298 -13.55 -31.26 -8.54
CA LYS A 298 -14.97 -31.58 -8.77
C LYS A 298 -15.89 -31.20 -7.61
N SER A 299 -15.32 -30.86 -6.46
CA SER A 299 -16.03 -30.36 -5.29
C SER A 299 -16.20 -28.86 -5.45
N VAL A 300 -17.21 -28.46 -6.21
CA VAL A 300 -17.52 -27.05 -6.42
C VAL A 300 -18.23 -26.54 -5.18
N SER A 301 -17.55 -25.70 -4.40
CA SER A 301 -18.13 -24.98 -3.28
C SER A 301 -19.00 -23.84 -3.80
N ASP A 302 -20.08 -23.55 -3.07
CA ASP A 302 -20.85 -22.34 -3.29
C ASP A 302 -19.99 -21.10 -2.96
N LEU A 303 -20.13 -20.03 -3.75
CA LEU A 303 -19.32 -18.82 -3.59
C LEU A 303 -19.54 -18.14 -2.24
N SER A 304 -20.77 -18.19 -1.69
CA SER A 304 -21.08 -17.66 -0.36
C SER A 304 -20.41 -18.50 0.73
N ALA A 305 -20.44 -19.83 0.60
CA ALA A 305 -19.76 -20.72 1.52
C ALA A 305 -18.24 -20.48 1.56
N ARG A 306 -17.62 -20.28 0.39
CA ARG A 306 -16.20 -19.94 0.26
C ARG A 306 -15.85 -18.59 0.91
N ALA A 307 -16.70 -17.58 0.71
CA ALA A 307 -16.53 -16.28 1.36
C ALA A 307 -16.61 -16.40 2.89
N GLN A 308 -17.57 -17.18 3.40
CA GLN A 308 -17.72 -17.43 4.83
C GLN A 308 -16.49 -18.15 5.41
N GLU A 309 -15.98 -19.19 4.74
CA GLU A 309 -14.77 -19.90 5.17
C GLU A 309 -13.58 -18.95 5.32
N LEU A 310 -13.37 -18.09 4.33
CA LEU A 310 -12.31 -17.09 4.37
C LEU A 310 -12.46 -16.17 5.58
N LEU A 311 -13.65 -15.63 5.84
CA LEU A 311 -13.87 -14.75 6.98
C LEU A 311 -13.70 -15.48 8.32
N THR A 312 -14.12 -16.74 8.43
CA THR A 312 -13.95 -17.53 9.66
C THR A 312 -12.51 -17.94 9.94
N SER A 313 -11.66 -18.04 8.92
CA SER A 313 -10.25 -18.39 9.07
C SER A 313 -9.34 -17.18 9.29
N TRP A 314 -9.80 -15.96 8.96
CA TRP A 314 -9.04 -14.73 9.14
C TRP A 314 -8.54 -14.50 10.59
N PRO A 315 -9.33 -14.71 11.66
CA PRO A 315 -8.88 -14.49 13.04
C PRO A 315 -7.61 -15.28 13.40
N GLU A 316 -7.46 -16.50 12.88
CA GLU A 316 -6.27 -17.33 13.09
C GLU A 316 -4.98 -16.68 12.56
N LYS A 317 -5.12 -15.66 11.71
CA LYS A 317 -4.03 -14.92 11.08
C LYS A 317 -3.72 -13.61 11.78
N LEU A 318 -4.39 -13.26 12.87
CA LEU A 318 -4.27 -11.95 13.51
C LEU A 318 -2.82 -11.53 13.78
N THR A 319 -1.97 -12.39 14.35
CA THR A 319 -0.57 -12.05 14.63
C THR A 319 0.26 -11.76 13.38
N TYR A 320 -0.04 -12.43 12.26
CA TYR A 320 0.56 -12.13 10.97
C TYR A 320 0.17 -10.73 10.49
N PHE A 321 -1.11 -10.35 10.62
CA PHE A 321 -1.56 -9.01 10.26
C PHE A 321 -0.89 -7.94 11.13
N LEU A 322 -0.85 -8.16 12.45
CA LEU A 322 -0.26 -7.20 13.39
C LEU A 322 1.25 -6.98 13.17
N PHE A 323 2.01 -8.05 12.89
CA PHE A 323 3.48 -8.02 13.00
C PHE A 323 4.24 -8.48 11.75
N GLY A 324 3.54 -8.93 10.70
CA GLY A 324 4.10 -9.33 9.41
C GLY A 324 4.89 -10.64 9.41
N HIS A 325 4.96 -11.34 10.54
CA HIS A 325 5.73 -12.58 10.66
C HIS A 325 4.90 -13.79 10.24
N PRO A 326 5.37 -14.59 9.27
CA PRO A 326 4.69 -15.82 8.90
C PRO A 326 4.68 -16.78 10.09
N PHE A 327 3.58 -17.52 10.23
CA PHE A 327 3.31 -18.42 11.35
C PHE A 327 4.51 -19.30 11.73
N SER A 328 4.90 -19.24 13.00
CA SER A 328 5.42 -20.45 13.64
C SER A 328 4.34 -21.52 13.49
N THR A 329 4.73 -22.72 13.03
CA THR A 329 3.81 -23.87 12.81
C THR A 329 3.03 -24.32 14.05
N SER A 330 3.33 -23.74 15.23
CA SER A 330 2.54 -23.87 16.45
C SER A 330 1.10 -23.38 16.25
N ARG A 331 0.13 -24.26 16.48
CA ARG A 331 -1.30 -23.90 16.52
C ARG A 331 -1.53 -22.83 17.59
N VAL A 332 -1.75 -21.59 17.17
CA VAL A 332 -2.30 -20.55 18.04
C VAL A 332 -3.81 -20.78 18.11
N SER A 333 -4.40 -20.70 19.30
CA SER A 333 -5.85 -20.67 19.43
C SER A 333 -6.40 -19.44 18.72
N SER A 334 -7.45 -19.62 17.92
CA SER A 334 -8.11 -18.51 17.23
C SER A 334 -8.53 -17.46 18.28
N PRO A 335 -8.19 -16.16 18.08
CA PRO A 335 -8.51 -15.12 19.03
C PRO A 335 -10.02 -14.97 19.16
N GLU A 336 -10.49 -14.73 20.38
CA GLU A 336 -11.90 -14.38 20.60
C GLU A 336 -12.26 -13.07 19.89
N PRO A 337 -13.50 -12.88 19.41
CA PRO A 337 -13.93 -11.65 18.74
C PRO A 337 -13.65 -10.37 19.52
N VAL A 338 -13.64 -10.45 20.86
CA VAL A 338 -13.34 -9.30 21.72
C VAL A 338 -11.89 -8.81 21.57
N ILE A 339 -10.93 -9.71 21.31
CA ILE A 339 -9.52 -9.35 21.09
C ILE A 339 -9.37 -8.55 19.79
N ILE A 340 -10.09 -8.95 18.74
CA ILE A 340 -10.11 -8.23 17.46
C ILE A 340 -10.72 -6.83 17.66
N GLY A 341 -11.81 -6.73 18.43
CA GLY A 341 -12.41 -5.45 18.79
C GLY A 341 -11.47 -4.54 19.58
N GLU A 342 -10.65 -5.10 20.49
CA GLU A 342 -9.63 -4.35 21.22
C GLU A 342 -8.52 -3.82 20.31
N VAL A 343 -8.08 -4.61 19.33
CA VAL A 343 -7.14 -4.15 18.29
C VAL A 343 -7.75 -2.98 17.52
N TYR A 344 -9.00 -3.11 17.05
CA TYR A 344 -9.67 -2.05 16.29
C TYR A 344 -9.78 -0.76 17.09
N ARG A 345 -10.14 -0.87 18.38
CA ARG A 345 -10.20 0.28 19.30
C ARG A 345 -8.84 0.95 19.43
N LEU A 346 -7.77 0.17 19.63
CA LEU A 346 -6.43 0.73 19.83
C LEU A 346 -5.88 1.41 18.55
N VAL A 347 -6.10 0.81 17.38
CA VAL A 347 -5.76 1.41 16.07
C VAL A 347 -6.50 2.73 15.88
N ARG A 348 -7.80 2.78 16.23
CA ARG A 348 -8.58 4.02 16.22
C ARG A 348 -8.00 5.07 17.17
N GLU A 349 -7.74 4.71 18.41
CA GLU A 349 -7.21 5.64 19.42
C GLU A 349 -5.85 6.22 19.03
N TRP A 350 -4.95 5.40 18.49
CA TRP A 350 -3.66 5.88 17.96
C TRP A 350 -3.82 6.76 16.73
N SER A 351 -4.74 6.43 15.82
CA SER A 351 -5.09 7.27 14.68
C SER A 351 -5.63 8.64 15.14
N ASP A 352 -6.62 8.66 16.02
CA ASP A 352 -7.27 9.87 16.51
C ASP A 352 -6.30 10.75 17.29
N PHE A 353 -5.44 10.13 18.13
CA PHE A 353 -4.38 10.83 18.84
C PHE A 353 -3.40 11.54 17.90
N SER A 354 -3.10 10.91 16.76
CA SER A 354 -2.19 11.45 15.76
C SER A 354 -2.76 12.65 15.01
N LEU A 355 -4.09 12.71 14.85
CA LEU A 355 -4.77 13.72 14.03
C LEU A 355 -5.35 14.88 14.84
N THR A 356 -5.82 14.63 16.05
CA THR A 356 -6.51 15.63 16.86
C THR A 356 -5.55 16.38 17.79
N GLN A 357 -5.85 17.65 18.06
CA GLN A 357 -5.15 18.41 19.09
C GLN A 357 -5.84 18.18 20.44
N GLY A 358 -5.06 17.90 21.49
CA GLY A 358 -5.57 17.84 22.87
C GLY A 358 -6.02 16.46 23.37
N THR A 359 -5.90 15.39 22.57
CA THR A 359 -6.08 14.01 23.06
C THR A 359 -5.00 13.64 24.07
N HIS A 360 -5.42 13.15 25.23
CA HIS A 360 -4.53 12.77 26.31
C HIS A 360 -3.92 11.38 26.06
N PRO A 361 -2.63 11.13 26.39
CA PRO A 361 -1.98 9.83 26.20
C PRO A 361 -2.56 8.64 26.96
N SER A 362 -3.48 8.88 27.90
CA SER A 362 -4.00 7.86 28.81
C SER A 362 -4.78 6.74 28.10
N SER A 363 -5.30 6.98 26.90
CA SER A 363 -5.99 5.96 26.09
C SER A 363 -5.03 5.01 25.36
N MET A 364 -3.73 5.28 25.29
CA MET A 364 -2.79 4.57 24.41
C MET A 364 -2.20 3.27 25.00
N LEU A 365 -2.82 2.72 26.04
CA LEU A 365 -2.36 1.47 26.68
C LEU A 365 -2.80 0.24 25.90
N LEU A 366 -1.90 -0.73 25.86
CA LEU A 366 -2.22 -2.07 25.38
C LEU A 366 -3.29 -2.69 26.30
N PRO A 367 -4.45 -3.12 25.78
CA PRO A 367 -5.52 -3.69 26.58
C PRO A 367 -5.10 -5.00 27.25
N ASP A 368 -5.57 -5.26 28.47
CA ASP A 368 -5.15 -6.44 29.25
C ASP A 368 -5.47 -7.77 28.55
N ARG A 369 -6.59 -7.86 27.81
CA ARG A 369 -6.94 -9.11 27.12
C ARG A 369 -6.07 -9.32 25.89
N LEU A 370 -5.85 -8.29 25.08
CA LEU A 370 -4.87 -8.34 23.99
C LEU A 370 -3.47 -8.68 24.50
N TYR A 371 -3.04 -8.08 25.61
CA TYR A 371 -1.76 -8.42 26.26
C TYR A 371 -1.70 -9.89 26.65
N ALA A 372 -2.72 -10.39 27.37
CA ALA A 372 -2.79 -11.80 27.77
C ALA A 372 -2.79 -12.75 26.57
N PHE A 373 -3.52 -12.42 25.50
CA PHE A 373 -3.53 -13.19 24.25
C PHE A 373 -2.14 -13.28 23.61
N LEU A 374 -1.44 -12.15 23.50
CA LEU A 374 -0.11 -12.10 22.90
C LEU A 374 0.97 -12.74 23.80
N GLU A 375 0.86 -12.58 25.12
CA GLU A 375 1.76 -13.19 26.11
C GLU A 375 1.64 -14.71 26.15
N GLN A 376 0.43 -15.25 25.95
CA GLN A 376 0.18 -16.70 25.88
C GLN A 376 0.56 -17.31 24.53
N ASN A 377 1.02 -16.51 23.56
CA ASN A 377 1.46 -17.02 22.27
C ASN A 377 2.69 -17.93 22.43
N GLN A 378 2.77 -19.03 21.70
CA GLN A 378 3.89 -19.97 21.80
C GLN A 378 5.18 -19.46 21.14
N ASP A 379 5.08 -18.43 20.30
CA ASP A 379 6.24 -17.80 19.68
C ASP A 379 6.87 -16.78 20.65
N GLU A 380 8.07 -17.10 21.15
CA GLU A 380 8.83 -16.22 22.05
C GLU A 380 9.05 -14.81 21.48
N ARG A 381 9.12 -14.68 20.16
CA ARG A 381 9.26 -13.37 19.51
C ARG A 381 8.00 -12.54 19.70
N ILE A 382 6.82 -13.15 19.58
CA ILE A 382 5.54 -12.48 19.84
C ILE A 382 5.43 -12.07 21.31
N GLN A 383 5.89 -12.92 22.23
CA GLN A 383 5.95 -12.58 23.66
C GLN A 383 6.86 -11.37 23.93
N ARG A 384 8.06 -11.34 23.33
CA ARG A 384 8.98 -10.19 23.42
C ARG A 384 8.36 -8.92 22.82
N LEU A 385 7.74 -9.02 21.64
CA LEU A 385 6.98 -7.94 21.01
C LEU A 385 5.90 -7.38 21.95
N CYS A 386 5.14 -8.26 22.60
CA CYS A 386 4.11 -7.87 23.55
C CYS A 386 4.66 -7.08 24.74
N GLN A 387 5.78 -7.53 25.30
CA GLN A 387 6.46 -6.82 26.39
C GLN A 387 6.97 -5.45 25.94
N GLU A 388 7.64 -5.37 24.79
CA GLU A 388 8.16 -4.14 24.22
C GLU A 388 7.04 -3.14 23.87
N LEU A 389 5.93 -3.61 23.28
CA LEU A 389 4.72 -2.80 23.04
C LEU A 389 4.22 -2.17 24.32
N ARG A 390 4.12 -2.95 25.40
CA ARG A 390 3.67 -2.45 26.70
C ARG A 390 4.64 -1.40 27.27
N GLN A 391 5.96 -1.60 27.14
CA GLN A 391 6.95 -0.63 27.59
C GLN A 391 6.85 0.69 26.82
N VAL A 392 6.72 0.64 25.49
CA VAL A 392 6.54 1.84 24.66
C VAL A 392 5.23 2.54 25.01
N SER A 393 4.11 1.82 25.11
CA SER A 393 2.83 2.40 25.54
C SER A 393 2.91 3.08 26.90
N LEU A 394 3.58 2.48 27.89
CA LEU A 394 3.78 3.09 29.21
C LEU A 394 4.65 4.35 29.13
N ALA A 395 5.72 4.33 28.32
CA ALA A 395 6.59 5.48 28.14
C ALA A 395 5.89 6.64 27.42
N MET A 396 4.96 6.37 26.51
CA MET A 396 4.14 7.40 25.85
C MET A 396 3.27 8.19 26.84
N GLN A 397 2.90 7.61 27.98
CA GLN A 397 2.13 8.28 29.03
C GLN A 397 2.96 9.22 29.90
N GLN A 398 4.29 9.13 29.81
CA GLN A 398 5.18 9.92 30.62
C GLN A 398 5.45 11.27 29.97
N ASP A 399 5.74 12.29 30.76
CA ASP A 399 6.11 13.63 30.29
C ASP A 399 7.63 13.75 30.06
N SER A 400 8.22 12.76 29.38
CA SER A 400 9.66 12.74 29.08
C SER A 400 9.94 12.17 27.70
N MET A 401 10.50 13.02 26.82
CA MET A 401 10.97 12.60 25.49
C MET A 401 12.08 11.55 25.61
N ASP A 402 12.99 11.70 26.57
CA ASP A 402 14.10 10.77 26.75
C ASP A 402 13.64 9.37 27.16
N MET A 403 12.63 9.27 28.04
CA MET A 403 12.10 7.95 28.40
C MET A 403 11.38 7.28 27.24
N LEU A 404 10.59 8.02 26.45
CA LEU A 404 9.94 7.49 25.25
C LEU A 404 10.97 7.03 24.21
N ARG A 405 12.00 7.85 23.97
CA ARG A 405 13.12 7.55 23.08
C ARG A 405 13.86 6.27 23.52
N VAL A 406 14.22 6.17 24.80
CA VAL A 406 14.90 4.99 25.36
C VAL A 406 14.02 3.75 25.26
N ALA A 407 12.74 3.84 25.61
CA ALA A 407 11.80 2.72 25.51
C ALA A 407 11.67 2.23 24.07
N TYR A 408 11.53 3.15 23.09
CA TYR A 408 11.43 2.79 21.68
C TYR A 408 12.73 2.18 21.15
N HIS A 409 13.89 2.79 21.41
CA HIS A 409 15.17 2.26 20.91
C HIS A 409 15.55 0.90 21.51
N ASN A 410 15.15 0.63 22.76
CA ASN A 410 15.34 -0.67 23.40
C ASN A 410 14.35 -1.74 22.92
N ALA A 411 13.28 -1.35 22.22
CA ALA A 411 12.26 -2.25 21.69
C ALA A 411 12.71 -2.89 20.36
N ASN A 412 13.73 -3.75 20.44
CA ASN A 412 14.41 -4.31 19.27
C ASN A 412 13.49 -5.13 18.36
N GLU A 413 12.63 -5.98 18.93
CA GLU A 413 11.72 -6.80 18.12
C GLU A 413 10.63 -5.96 17.47
N LEU A 414 10.09 -4.98 18.19
CA LEU A 414 9.09 -4.04 17.71
C LEU A 414 9.63 -3.22 16.54
N ARG A 415 10.83 -2.65 16.69
CA ARG A 415 11.51 -1.86 15.67
C ARG A 415 11.74 -2.64 14.38
N ARG A 416 12.05 -3.93 14.49
CA ARG A 416 12.28 -4.84 13.35
C ARG A 416 11.00 -5.44 12.76
N SER A 417 9.84 -5.18 13.37
CA SER A 417 8.55 -5.74 12.94
C SER A 417 7.71 -4.72 12.20
N TRP A 418 6.93 -5.21 11.24
CA TRP A 418 6.09 -4.39 10.36
C TRP A 418 4.79 -5.14 10.16
N GLY A 419 3.65 -4.47 10.35
CA GLY A 419 2.38 -5.10 10.11
C GLY A 419 2.18 -5.38 8.61
N ALA A 420 1.19 -6.20 8.29
CA ALA A 420 0.73 -6.39 6.92
C ALA A 420 -0.21 -5.25 6.53
N ALA A 421 0.25 -4.00 6.52
CA ALA A 421 -0.62 -2.84 6.33
C ALA A 421 -1.28 -2.81 4.96
N TYR A 422 -0.50 -2.92 3.89
CA TYR A 422 -0.98 -2.68 2.53
C TYR A 422 -1.33 -3.98 1.81
N HIS A 423 -2.60 -4.12 1.44
CA HIS A 423 -3.16 -5.29 0.79
C HIS A 423 -3.60 -4.99 -0.63
N TYR A 424 -3.45 -6.00 -1.50
CA TYR A 424 -4.12 -6.10 -2.79
C TYR A 424 -5.16 -7.20 -2.71
N LEU A 425 -6.32 -6.95 -3.31
CA LEU A 425 -7.38 -7.93 -3.47
C LEU A 425 -7.76 -7.98 -4.95
N ALA A 426 -7.69 -9.18 -5.51
CA ALA A 426 -8.32 -9.50 -6.77
C ALA A 426 -9.70 -10.07 -6.50
N PHE A 427 -10.68 -9.66 -7.30
CA PHE A 427 -12.04 -10.19 -7.30
C PHE A 427 -12.45 -10.57 -8.72
N GLN A 428 -13.44 -11.46 -8.84
CA GLN A 428 -14.00 -11.87 -10.12
C GLN A 428 -15.47 -11.45 -10.17
N LYS A 429 -15.92 -10.97 -11.33
CA LYS A 429 -17.34 -10.72 -11.59
C LYS A 429 -18.02 -12.04 -12.01
N SER A 430 -19.17 -12.35 -11.45
CA SER A 430 -19.97 -13.54 -11.83
C SER A 430 -20.50 -13.48 -13.25
#